data_AF-A0A380FCV5-F1
#
_entry.id   AF-A0A380FCV5-F1
#
_cell.length_a   1.000
_cell.length_b   1.000
_cell.length_c   1.000
_cell.angle_alpha   90.00
_cell.angle_beta   90.00
_cell.angle_gamma   90.00
#
_symmetry.space_group_name_H-M   'P 1'
#
loop_
_entity.id
_entity.type
_entity.pdbx_description
1 polymer ?
#
loop_
_entity_poly.entity_id
_entity_poly.type
_entity_poly.pdbx_seq_one_letter_code
_entity_poly.pdbx_strand_id
1 'polypeptide(L)'
;MVEVLDRKLQAQFIPEFAGAMVIGLITVIGRELFPGGSGATIIIAAVMPIVPGVLITNAIQDLFGGHMLMFTTKSLEALVTAFGIGAGVGTILIIF
;
A
#
# COMPACT_ATOMS: atom_id res chain seq x y z
N MET A 1 16.82 20.99 -12.20
CA MET A 1 16.07 19.73 -12.35
C MET A 1 16.09 18.87 -11.08
N VAL A 2 16.11 19.47 -9.89
CA VAL A 2 16.03 18.72 -8.61
C VAL A 2 14.98 19.31 -7.66
N GLU A 3 14.47 20.52 -7.92
CA GLU A 3 13.46 21.18 -7.05
C GLU A 3 12.01 20.69 -7.22
N VAL A 4 11.68 19.94 -8.28
CA VAL A 4 10.32 19.41 -8.47
C VAL A 4 10.05 18.17 -7.60
N LEU A 5 11.10 17.62 -6.98
CA LEU A 5 11.00 16.38 -6.20
C LEU A 5 10.65 16.62 -4.71
N ASP A 6 10.82 17.84 -4.20
CA ASP A 6 10.77 18.15 -2.76
C ASP A 6 9.39 18.64 -2.27
N ARG A 7 8.28 18.13 -2.84
CA ARG A 7 6.94 18.49 -2.37
C ARG A 7 5.89 17.38 -2.41
N LYS A 8 6.31 16.12 -2.33
CA LYS A 8 5.40 14.99 -2.07
C LYS A 8 5.49 14.50 -0.63
N LEU A 9 5.56 15.44 0.30
CA LEU A 9 5.21 15.22 1.71
C LEU A 9 3.68 15.31 1.87
N GLN A 10 2.94 14.56 1.06
CA GLN A 10 1.48 14.50 1.08
C GLN A 10 1.13 13.05 1.34
N ALA A 11 0.89 12.73 2.62
CA ALA A 11 0.46 11.43 3.15
C ALA A 11 0.27 10.32 2.09
N GLN A 12 1.16 9.33 2.10
CA GLN A 12 1.07 8.06 1.34
C GLN A 12 -0.13 7.18 1.77
N PHE A 13 -1.21 7.79 2.24
CA PHE A 13 -2.45 7.11 2.58
C PHE A 13 -3.48 7.27 1.47
N ILE A 14 -3.74 8.50 1.04
CA ILE A 14 -4.82 8.80 0.08
C ILE A 14 -4.56 8.18 -1.30
N PRO A 15 -3.36 8.35 -1.92
CA PRO A 15 -3.06 7.72 -3.20
C PRO A 15 -3.13 6.19 -3.14
N GLU A 16 -2.66 5.61 -2.04
CA GLU A 16 -2.51 4.17 -1.83
C GLU A 16 -3.86 3.53 -1.55
N PHE A 17 -4.74 4.20 -0.80
CA PHE A 17 -6.15 3.84 -0.64
C PHE A 17 -6.89 3.88 -1.98
N ALA A 18 -6.74 4.96 -2.75
CA ALA A 18 -7.38 5.07 -4.07
C ALA A 18 -6.88 4.00 -5.05
N GLY A 19 -5.56 3.76 -5.08
CA GLY A 19 -4.95 2.70 -5.88
C GLY A 19 -5.46 1.31 -5.48
N ALA A 20 -5.59 1.05 -4.17
CA ALA A 20 -6.14 -0.19 -3.65
C ALA A 20 -7.62 -0.41 -4.05
N MET A 21 -8.44 0.64 -4.08
CA MET A 21 -9.81 0.54 -4.60
C MET A 21 -9.82 0.17 -6.09
N VAL A 22 -8.95 0.76 -6.89
CA VAL A 22 -8.83 0.42 -8.32
C VAL A 22 -8.41 -1.05 -8.49
N ILE A 23 -7.46 -1.54 -7.69
CA ILE A 23 -7.06 -2.95 -7.69
C ILE A 23 -8.23 -3.87 -7.32
N GLY A 24 -9.03 -3.50 -6.32
CA GLY A 24 -10.25 -4.22 -5.96
C GLY A 24 -11.22 -4.33 -7.14
N LEU A 25 -11.47 -3.22 -7.84
CA LEU A 25 -12.38 -3.18 -9.00
C LEU A 25 -11.86 -4.05 -10.16
N ILE A 26 -10.56 -3.94 -10.46
CA ILE A 26 -9.91 -4.78 -11.47
C ILE A 26 -10.00 -6.25 -11.10
N THR A 27 -9.91 -6.59 -9.82
CA THR A 27 -10.04 -7.97 -9.36
C THR A 27 -11.45 -8.51 -9.59
N VAL A 28 -12.49 -7.73 -9.27
CA VAL A 28 -13.88 -8.12 -9.51
C VAL A 28 -14.12 -8.37 -11.00
N ILE A 29 -13.72 -7.43 -11.86
CA ILE A 29 -13.85 -7.55 -13.32
C ILE A 29 -12.99 -8.73 -13.85
N GLY A 30 -11.80 -8.92 -13.31
CA GLY A 30 -10.87 -9.97 -13.69
C GLY A 30 -11.39 -11.37 -13.36
N ARG A 31 -12.14 -11.54 -12.26
CA ARG A 31 -12.79 -12.82 -11.93
C ARG A 31 -13.88 -13.19 -12.93
N GLU A 32 -14.63 -12.19 -13.43
CA GLU A 32 -15.67 -12.41 -14.45
C GLU A 32 -15.07 -12.79 -15.81
N LEU A 33 -13.95 -12.18 -16.20
CA LEU A 33 -13.26 -12.47 -17.47
C LEU A 33 -12.50 -13.81 -17.46
N PHE A 34 -11.95 -14.21 -16.31
CA PHE A 34 -11.15 -15.43 -16.15
C PHE A 34 -11.61 -16.26 -14.95
N PRO A 35 -12.67 -17.07 -15.09
CA PRO A 35 -13.28 -17.81 -13.98
C PRO A 35 -12.39 -18.87 -13.31
N GLY A 36 -11.22 -19.18 -13.89
CA GLY A 36 -10.21 -20.06 -13.29
C GLY A 36 -9.16 -19.36 -12.42
N GLY A 37 -9.12 -18.02 -12.41
CA GLY A 37 -8.14 -17.24 -11.66
C GLY A 37 -8.55 -17.06 -10.20
N SER A 38 -7.60 -17.25 -9.27
CA SER A 38 -7.80 -16.87 -7.87
C SER A 38 -7.77 -15.35 -7.73
N GLY A 39 -8.86 -14.74 -7.28
CA GLY A 39 -8.93 -13.30 -7.01
C GLY A 39 -7.85 -12.83 -6.01
N ALA A 40 -7.49 -13.70 -5.06
CA ALA A 40 -6.40 -13.43 -4.12
C ALA A 40 -5.05 -13.27 -4.84
N THR A 41 -4.79 -14.05 -5.89
CA THR A 41 -3.55 -13.93 -6.68
C THR A 41 -3.49 -12.62 -7.44
N ILE A 42 -4.61 -12.16 -8.02
CA ILE A 42 -4.70 -10.88 -8.72
C ILE A 42 -4.42 -9.72 -7.74
N ILE A 43 -5.07 -9.73 -6.58
CA ILE A 43 -4.89 -8.70 -5.55
C ILE A 43 -3.43 -8.68 -5.08
N ILE A 44 -2.89 -9.83 -4.69
CA ILE A 44 -1.52 -9.90 -4.17
C ILE A 44 -0.52 -9.41 -5.21
N ALA A 45 -0.64 -9.85 -6.47
CA ALA A 45 0.25 -9.44 -7.56
C ALA A 45 0.17 -7.92 -7.83
N ALA A 46 -1.04 -7.35 -7.79
CA ALA A 46 -1.25 -5.93 -8.05
C ALA A 46 -0.86 -5.03 -6.86
N VAL A 47 -1.00 -5.51 -5.62
CA VAL A 47 -0.70 -4.74 -4.40
C VAL A 47 0.79 -4.71 -4.09
N MET A 48 1.56 -5.75 -4.44
CA MET A 48 3.00 -5.89 -4.10
C MET A 48 3.85 -4.61 -4.30
N PRO A 49 3.74 -3.84 -5.39
CA PRO A 49 4.55 -2.62 -5.59
C PRO A 49 4.22 -1.49 -4.61
N ILE A 50 3.01 -1.47 -4.06
CA ILE A 50 2.48 -0.40 -3.21
C ILE A 50 2.73 -0.72 -1.72
N VAL A 51 3.11 -1.96 -1.40
CA VAL A 51 3.36 -2.38 -0.02
C VAL A 51 4.57 -1.62 0.55
N PRO A 52 4.47 -1.02 1.76
CA PRO A 52 5.53 -0.23 2.37
C PRO A 52 6.70 -1.08 2.94
N GLY A 53 7.19 -2.07 2.19
CA GLY A 53 8.25 -2.98 2.63
C GLY A 53 9.59 -2.28 2.90
N VAL A 54 9.93 -1.29 2.08
CA VAL A 54 11.15 -0.46 2.27
C VAL A 54 11.03 0.41 3.52
N LEU A 55 9.85 0.97 3.80
CA LEU A 55 9.62 1.75 5.02
C LEU A 55 9.76 0.88 6.27
N ILE A 56 9.21 -0.34 6.26
CA ILE A 56 9.31 -1.30 7.36
C ILE A 56 10.77 -1.70 7.61
N THR A 57 11.49 -2.10 6.57
CA THR A 57 12.89 -2.52 6.69
C THR A 57 13.80 -1.38 7.12
N ASN A 58 13.56 -0.16 6.64
CA ASN A 58 14.28 1.03 7.08
C ASN A 58 13.96 1.41 8.53
N ALA A 59 12.71 1.27 8.98
CA ALA A 59 12.35 1.51 10.37
C ALA A 59 13.07 0.53 11.31
N ILE A 60 13.17 -0.74 10.93
CA ILE A 60 13.91 -1.76 11.70
C ILE A 60 15.41 -1.43 11.74
N GLN A 61 16.00 -1.02 10.62
CA GLN A 61 17.40 -0.58 10.60
C GLN A 61 17.65 0.62 11.52
N ASP A 62 16.76 1.62 11.48
CA ASP A 62 16.83 2.80 12.35
C ASP A 62 16.69 2.44 13.84
N LEU A 63 15.87 1.43 14.16
CA LEU A 63 15.76 0.90 15.52
C LEU A 63 17.09 0.32 16.01
N PHE A 64 17.75 -0.51 15.19
CA PHE A 64 19.07 -1.06 15.52
C PHE A 64 20.18 0.01 15.55
N GLY A 65 20.05 1.07 14.77
CA GLY A 65 20.95 2.23 14.78
C GLY A 65 20.72 3.21 15.95
N GLY A 66 19.75 2.95 16.82
CA GLY A 66 19.41 3.82 17.96
C GLY A 66 18.62 5.08 17.58
N HIS A 67 18.08 5.16 16.36
CA HIS A 67 17.30 6.29 15.86
C HIS A 67 15.80 6.11 16.14
N MET A 68 15.41 6.12 17.42
CA MET A 68 14.03 5.83 17.85
C MET A 68 12.97 6.76 17.25
N LEU A 69 13.26 8.06 17.11
CA LEU A 69 12.34 9.02 16.47
C LEU A 69 12.04 8.65 15.02
N MET A 70 13.05 8.25 14.24
CA MET A 70 12.88 7.84 12.85
C MET A 70 12.15 6.50 12.74
N PHE A 71 12.47 5.55 13.63
CA PHE A 71 11.74 4.28 13.74
C PHE A 71 10.24 4.51 13.94
N THR A 72 9.84 5.34 14.92
CA THR A 72 8.41 5.60 15.20
C THR A 72 7.71 6.24 14.02
N THR A 73 8.35 7.22 13.37
CA THR A 73 7.76 7.97 12.25
C THR A 73 7.55 7.05 11.03
N LYS A 74 8.59 6.30 10.62
CA LYS A 74 8.52 5.37 9.47
C LYS A 74 7.58 4.19 9.74
N SER A 75 7.54 3.69 10.97
CA SER A 75 6.62 2.60 11.34
C SER A 75 5.16 3.05 11.30
N LEU A 76 4.87 4.26 11.76
CA LEU A 76 3.52 4.83 11.69
C LEU A 76 3.09 5.06 10.25
N GLU A 77 3.98 5.61 9.41
CA GLU A 77 3.72 5.79 7.98
C GLU A 77 3.43 4.45 7.29
N ALA A 78 4.24 3.42 7.53
CA ALA A 78 4.02 2.08 7.00
C ALA A 78 2.69 1.47 7.49
N LEU A 79 2.36 1.64 8.77
CA LEU A 79 1.11 1.15 9.37
C LEU A 79 -0.12 1.80 8.73
N VAL A 80 -0.13 3.12 8.65
CA VAL A 80 -1.25 3.89 8.05
C VAL A 80 -1.41 3.51 6.58
N THR A 81 -0.31 3.40 5.84
CA THR A 81 -0.32 3.01 4.42
C THR A 81 -0.85 1.58 4.24
N ALA A 82 -0.38 0.61 5.02
CA ALA A 82 -0.86 -0.78 4.96
C ALA A 82 -2.35 -0.88 5.31
N PHE A 83 -2.82 -0.09 6.29
CA PHE A 83 -4.22 -0.01 6.63
C PHE A 83 -5.06 0.58 5.48
N GLY A 84 -4.57 1.63 4.81
CA GLY A 84 -5.22 2.22 3.64
C GLY A 84 -5.37 1.23 2.49
N ILE A 85 -4.32 0.48 2.20
CA ILE A 85 -4.36 -0.56 1.16
C ILE A 85 -5.40 -1.64 1.51
N GLY A 86 -5.37 -2.15 2.75
CA GLY A 86 -6.31 -3.16 3.21
C GLY A 86 -7.76 -2.68 3.19
N ALA A 87 -8.02 -1.46 3.68
CA ALA A 87 -9.34 -0.84 3.68
C ALA A 87 -9.86 -0.60 2.26
N GLY A 88 -9.01 -0.15 1.34
CA GLY A 88 -9.39 0.14 -0.05
C GLY A 88 -9.81 -1.12 -0.81
N VAL A 89 -8.97 -2.16 -0.80
CA VAL A 89 -9.32 -3.45 -1.44
C VAL A 89 -10.54 -4.07 -0.74
N GLY A 90 -10.53 -4.11 0.59
CA GLY A 90 -11.60 -4.73 1.39
C GLY A 90 -12.97 -4.08 1.15
N THR A 91 -13.01 -2.76 1.02
CA THR A 91 -14.26 -2.02 0.75
C THR A 91 -14.88 -2.46 -0.57
N ILE A 92 -14.09 -2.61 -1.63
CA ILE A 92 -14.59 -3.05 -2.93
C ILE A 92 -15.08 -4.50 -2.87
N LEU A 93 -14.33 -5.41 -2.25
CA LEU A 93 -14.73 -6.82 -2.13
C LEU A 93 -15.96 -7.05 -1.22
N ILE A 94 -16.29 -6.11 -0.35
CA ILE A 94 -17.52 -6.17 0.46
C ILE A 94 -18.71 -5.66 -0.34
N ILE A 95 -18.51 -4.67 -1.20
CA ILE A 95 -19.57 -4.05 -2.01
C ILE A 95 -19.94 -4.91 -3.22
N PHE A 96 -18.98 -5.62 -3.81
CA PHE A 96 -19.11 -6.43 -5.01
C PHE A 96 -18.76 -7.90 -4.74
#